data_AF-B4WMT5-F1
#
_entry.id   AF-B4WMT5-F1
#
_cell.length_a   1.000
_cell.length_b   1.000
_cell.length_c   1.000
_cell.angle_alpha   90.00
_cell.angle_beta   90.00
_cell.angle_gamma   90.00
#
_symmetry.space_group_name_H-M   'P 1'
#
loop_
_entity.id
_entity.type
_entity.pdbx_description
1 polymer ?
#
loop_
_entity_poly.entity_id
_entity_poly.type
_entity_poly.pdbx_seq_one_letter_code
_entity_poly.pdbx_strand_id
1 'polypeptide(L)'
;MKLAIRKALGRWLVFGITLMIVQGFMLSGSSLSAMASPSNSNTAFFANGQINGITLLANAGGKDLRNTVDDKLATAYGSKIDVNNTNIAAFRKHRGLYPTIAGKVVSNAPYDSIEDILDIPGLREVEKDRLQKNMDIFTISDPVPALVEGADRFNNGVYK
;
A
#
# COMPACT_ATOMS: atom_id res chain seq x y z
N MET A 1 31.20 11.99 -54.05
CA MET A 1 30.97 10.77 -53.25
C MET A 1 32.10 10.39 -52.26
N LYS A 2 33.19 11.17 -52.11
CA LYS A 2 34.31 10.84 -51.19
C LYS A 2 34.27 11.51 -49.80
N LEU A 3 33.31 12.41 -49.54
CA LEU A 3 33.26 13.18 -48.28
C LEU A 3 32.37 12.53 -47.20
N ALA A 4 31.35 11.76 -47.58
CA ALA A 4 30.45 11.09 -46.65
C ALA A 4 31.12 9.89 -45.92
N ILE A 5 32.01 9.18 -46.61
CA ILE A 5 32.71 7.99 -46.07
C ILE A 5 33.72 8.38 -44.98
N ARG A 6 34.35 9.55 -45.09
CA ARG A 6 35.31 10.05 -44.09
C ARG A 6 34.66 10.42 -42.76
N LYS A 7 33.41 10.91 -42.78
CA LYS A 7 32.65 11.24 -41.56
C LYS A 7 32.11 10.01 -40.84
N ALA A 8 31.81 8.94 -41.57
CA ALA A 8 31.38 7.66 -40.99
C ALA A 8 32.54 6.96 -40.26
N LEU A 9 33.74 6.93 -40.84
CA LEU A 9 34.91 6.27 -40.22
C LEU A 9 35.33 6.92 -38.89
N GLY A 10 35.27 8.26 -38.78
CA GLY A 10 35.63 8.98 -37.56
C GLY A 10 34.66 8.73 -36.38
N ARG A 11 33.37 8.53 -36.66
CA ARG A 11 32.36 8.24 -35.63
C ARG A 11 32.52 6.85 -35.03
N TRP A 12 32.98 5.86 -35.80
CA TRP A 12 33.23 4.50 -35.29
C TRP A 12 34.53 4.40 -34.47
N LEU A 13 35.55 5.20 -34.79
CA LEU A 13 36.80 5.24 -34.02
C LEU A 13 36.60 5.82 -32.60
N VAL A 14 35.78 6.87 -32.46
CA VAL A 14 35.49 7.50 -31.16
C VAL A 14 34.63 6.60 -30.26
N PHE A 15 33.69 5.84 -30.82
CA PHE A 15 32.91 4.86 -30.05
C PHE A 15 33.76 3.70 -29.51
N GLY A 16 34.80 3.27 -30.22
CA GLY A 16 35.71 2.20 -29.75
C GLY A 16 36.61 2.63 -28.58
N ILE A 17 37.13 3.85 -28.62
CA ILE A 17 38.04 4.38 -27.56
C ILE A 17 37.28 4.65 -26.26
N THR A 18 36.01 5.06 -26.35
CA THR A 18 35.18 5.36 -25.16
C THR A 18 34.73 4.08 -24.44
N LEU A 19 34.52 2.97 -25.17
CA LEU A 19 34.15 1.68 -24.57
C LEU A 19 35.30 1.01 -23.79
N MET A 20 36.56 1.25 -24.18
CA MET A 20 37.72 0.73 -23.44
C MET A 20 38.04 1.49 -22.15
N ILE A 21 37.63 2.75 -22.02
CA ILE A 21 37.85 3.52 -20.77
C ILE A 21 36.83 3.11 -19.69
N VAL A 22 35.62 2.67 -20.06
CA VAL A 22 34.60 2.21 -19.11
C VAL A 22 34.88 0.79 -18.59
N GLN A 23 35.54 -0.08 -19.37
CA GLN A 23 35.97 -1.41 -18.91
C GLN A 23 37.26 -1.38 -18.05
N GLY A 24 38.03 -0.28 -18.10
CA GLY A 24 39.25 -0.10 -17.30
C GLY A 24 39.03 0.29 -15.82
N PHE A 25 37.79 0.59 -15.42
CA PHE A 25 37.46 1.00 -14.04
C PHE A 25 36.82 -0.12 -13.19
N MET A 26 36.78 -1.35 -13.71
CA MET A 26 36.23 -2.54 -13.02
C MET A 26 37.28 -3.63 -12.77
N LEU A 27 38.54 -3.23 -12.56
CA LEU A 27 39.61 -4.17 -12.20
C LEU A 27 40.66 -3.56 -11.25
N SER A 28 40.21 -2.84 -10.22
CA SER A 28 41.02 -2.55 -9.02
C SER A 28 40.12 -2.31 -7.81
N GLY A 29 39.74 -3.41 -7.14
CA GLY A 29 38.91 -3.29 -5.93
C GLY A 29 38.57 -4.59 -5.19
N SER A 30 39.04 -5.75 -5.64
CA SER A 30 38.83 -7.03 -4.97
C SER A 30 40.13 -7.58 -4.40
N SER A 31 40.65 -6.94 -3.35
CA SER A 31 41.48 -7.65 -2.37
C SER A 31 40.55 -8.52 -1.51
N LEU A 32 40.36 -9.76 -1.95
CA LEU A 32 39.75 -10.84 -1.18
C LEU A 32 40.68 -11.18 -0.01
N SER A 33 40.51 -10.46 1.10
CA SER A 33 41.00 -10.90 2.40
C SER A 33 39.97 -11.87 2.97
N ALA A 34 40.16 -13.16 2.69
CA ALA A 34 39.51 -14.23 3.43
C ALA A 34 40.09 -14.29 4.85
N MET A 35 39.70 -13.35 5.72
CA MET A 35 39.79 -13.54 7.16
C MET A 35 38.60 -14.39 7.57
N ALA A 36 38.86 -15.67 7.83
CA ALA A 36 37.96 -16.56 8.52
C ALA A 36 37.60 -15.92 9.88
N SER A 37 36.43 -15.29 9.95
CA SER A 37 35.79 -15.02 11.23
C SER A 37 35.19 -16.35 11.68
N PRO A 38 35.61 -16.92 12.82
CA PRO A 38 34.89 -18.06 13.37
C PRO A 38 33.45 -17.62 13.58
N SER A 39 32.55 -18.44 13.05
CA SER A 39 31.16 -18.56 13.47
C SER A 39 31.00 -18.11 14.92
N ASN A 40 30.31 -16.98 15.13
CA ASN A 40 29.78 -16.66 16.44
C ASN A 40 28.77 -17.76 16.77
N SER A 41 29.25 -18.82 17.40
CA SER A 41 28.43 -19.66 18.24
C SER A 41 27.84 -18.72 19.27
N ASN A 42 26.54 -18.44 19.15
CA ASN A 42 25.72 -17.87 20.21
C ASN A 42 25.89 -18.77 21.44
N THR A 43 26.92 -18.49 22.23
CA THR A 43 27.21 -19.15 23.48
C THR A 43 27.41 -18.03 24.48
N ALA A 44 26.67 -18.16 25.59
CA ALA A 44 26.63 -17.27 26.74
C ALA A 44 25.71 -16.03 26.65
N PHE A 45 24.40 -16.26 26.58
CA PHE A 45 23.49 -15.51 27.46
C PHE A 45 22.58 -16.46 28.26
N PHE A 46 23.21 -17.33 29.04
CA PHE A 46 22.57 -18.01 30.16
C PHE A 46 23.57 -18.03 31.32
N ALA A 47 23.84 -16.84 31.87
CA ALA A 47 24.53 -16.71 33.14
C ALA A 47 23.52 -16.18 34.17
N ASN A 48 22.93 -17.12 34.91
CA ASN A 48 22.39 -16.95 36.26
C ASN A 48 21.64 -15.64 36.56
N GLY A 49 20.34 -15.61 36.23
CA GLY A 49 19.38 -14.66 36.77
C GLY A 49 17.98 -15.23 36.68
N GLN A 50 17.31 -15.40 37.82
CA GLN A 50 15.94 -15.91 37.96
C GLN A 50 15.00 -15.42 36.85
N ILE A 51 14.47 -16.34 36.05
CA ILE A 51 13.33 -16.09 35.16
C ILE A 51 12.06 -16.14 36.02
N ASN A 52 11.81 -15.08 36.78
CA ASN A 52 10.50 -14.87 37.38
C ASN A 52 9.63 -14.09 36.38
N GLY A 53 8.92 -14.83 35.53
CA GLY A 53 7.65 -14.37 34.95
C GLY A 53 7.67 -13.25 33.90
N ILE A 54 8.79 -12.95 33.23
CA ILE A 54 8.77 -11.99 32.13
C ILE A 54 8.54 -12.75 30.81
N THR A 55 7.29 -12.84 30.40
CA THR A 55 6.94 -13.16 29.01
C THR A 55 7.48 -12.03 28.14
N LEU A 56 8.63 -12.27 27.49
CA LEU A 56 9.13 -11.42 26.42
C LEU A 56 8.22 -11.62 25.20
N LEU A 57 7.12 -10.86 25.13
CA LEU A 57 6.38 -10.67 23.88
C LEU A 57 7.28 -9.85 22.95
N ALA A 58 8.14 -10.54 22.21
CA ALA A 58 8.91 -9.95 21.13
C ALA A 58 7.92 -9.48 20.06
N ASN A 59 7.49 -8.22 20.15
CA ASN A 59 6.77 -7.55 19.10
C ASN A 59 7.75 -7.27 17.96
N ALA A 60 7.86 -8.21 17.02
CA ALA A 60 8.81 -8.17 15.91
C ALA A 60 8.62 -6.98 14.92
N GLY A 61 7.77 -6.00 15.24
CA GLY A 61 7.55 -4.80 14.43
C GLY A 61 7.25 -3.51 15.21
N GLY A 62 7.44 -3.47 16.54
CA GLY A 62 7.30 -2.25 17.34
C GLY A 62 5.91 -1.59 17.39
N LYS A 63 4.86 -2.25 16.87
CA LYS A 63 3.47 -1.75 16.88
C LYS A 63 2.69 -2.35 18.04
N ASP A 64 2.18 -1.53 18.97
CA ASP A 64 1.37 -2.00 20.10
C ASP A 64 0.28 -2.98 19.65
N LEU A 65 0.13 -4.09 20.39
CA LEU A 65 -0.89 -5.10 20.13
C LEU A 65 -2.27 -4.51 20.44
N ARG A 66 -2.94 -3.99 19.40
CA ARG A 66 -4.27 -3.37 19.50
C ARG A 66 -5.20 -3.92 18.43
N ASN A 67 -6.49 -3.90 18.73
CA ASN A 67 -7.52 -4.18 17.74
C ASN A 67 -7.66 -2.97 16.82
N THR A 68 -7.24 -3.13 15.56
CA THR A 68 -7.28 -2.07 14.56
C THR A 68 -8.70 -1.59 14.23
N VAL A 69 -9.71 -2.46 14.39
CA VAL A 69 -11.12 -2.13 14.14
C VAL A 69 -11.66 -1.23 15.24
N ASP A 70 -11.32 -1.51 16.51
CA ASP A 70 -11.74 -0.67 17.64
C ASP A 70 -11.11 0.73 17.54
N ASP A 71 -9.83 0.80 17.16
CA ASP A 71 -9.15 2.06 16.92
C ASP A 71 -9.81 2.83 15.76
N LYS A 72 -10.24 2.13 14.70
CA LYS A 72 -10.94 2.73 13.57
C LYS A 72 -12.33 3.24 13.97
N LEU A 73 -13.03 2.54 14.85
CA LEU A 73 -14.36 2.94 15.34
C LEU A 73 -14.33 4.29 16.06
N ALA A 74 -13.20 4.64 16.69
CA ALA A 74 -13.01 5.95 17.33
C ALA A 74 -12.78 7.11 16.32
N THR A 75 -12.64 6.82 15.03
CA THR A 75 -12.46 7.83 13.96
C THR A 75 -13.80 8.21 13.31
N ALA A 76 -13.76 9.02 12.24
CA ALA A 76 -14.93 9.34 11.44
C ALA A 76 -15.65 8.08 10.89
N TYR A 77 -14.94 6.97 10.70
CA TYR A 77 -15.51 5.66 10.32
C TYR A 77 -16.66 5.22 11.24
N GLY A 78 -16.59 5.50 12.55
CA GLY A 78 -17.64 5.08 13.49
C GLY A 78 -18.94 5.86 13.39
N SER A 79 -18.94 7.02 12.71
CA SER A 79 -20.10 7.92 12.62
C SER A 79 -20.60 8.16 11.20
N LYS A 80 -19.74 8.01 10.20
CA LYS A 80 -20.01 8.27 8.78
C LYS A 80 -19.76 7.03 7.93
N ILE A 81 -20.23 7.06 6.69
CA ILE A 81 -19.91 6.03 5.71
C ILE A 81 -18.51 6.31 5.18
N ASP A 82 -17.56 5.47 5.56
CA ASP A 82 -16.23 5.46 4.97
C ASP A 82 -16.28 4.74 3.62
N VAL A 83 -16.06 5.49 2.54
CA VAL A 83 -16.18 5.01 1.16
C VAL A 83 -15.18 3.91 0.82
N ASN A 84 -14.11 3.76 1.60
CA ASN A 84 -13.07 2.74 1.42
C ASN A 84 -13.24 1.51 2.32
N ASN A 85 -13.94 1.65 3.45
CA ASN A 85 -13.96 0.62 4.50
C ASN A 85 -15.36 0.11 4.87
N THR A 86 -16.38 0.95 4.83
CA THR A 86 -17.70 0.58 5.35
C THR A 86 -18.39 -0.45 4.44
N ASN A 87 -19.13 -1.38 5.08
CA ASN A 87 -19.96 -2.36 4.41
C ASN A 87 -21.15 -1.71 3.67
N ILE A 88 -21.52 -2.28 2.51
CA ILE A 88 -22.54 -1.80 1.59
C ILE A 88 -23.92 -1.62 2.25
N ALA A 89 -24.25 -2.40 3.28
CA ALA A 89 -25.52 -2.30 3.98
C ALA A 89 -25.70 -0.95 4.70
N ALA A 90 -24.62 -0.24 5.05
CA ALA A 90 -24.70 1.07 5.69
C ALA A 90 -25.40 2.12 4.80
N PHE A 91 -25.26 2.00 3.47
CA PHE A 91 -25.93 2.88 2.51
C PHE A 91 -27.46 2.77 2.58
N ARG A 92 -28.02 1.68 3.12
CA ARG A 92 -29.48 1.51 3.29
C ARG A 92 -30.08 2.52 4.26
N LYS A 93 -29.27 3.12 5.15
CA LYS A 93 -29.72 4.16 6.10
C LYS A 93 -30.11 5.47 5.39
N HIS A 94 -29.61 5.69 4.17
CA HIS A 94 -29.78 6.93 3.45
C HIS A 94 -30.60 6.72 2.17
N ARG A 95 -31.67 7.50 2.04
CA ARG A 95 -32.67 7.31 0.98
C ARG A 95 -32.05 7.46 -0.40
N GLY A 96 -32.22 6.44 -1.25
CA GLY A 96 -31.82 6.48 -2.65
C GLY A 96 -30.36 6.13 -2.93
N LEU A 97 -29.57 5.77 -1.91
CA LEU A 97 -28.18 5.34 -2.11
C LEU A 97 -28.03 3.83 -2.35
N TYR A 98 -28.97 3.01 -1.88
CA TYR A 98 -28.95 1.55 -2.06
C TYR A 98 -30.06 1.10 -3.04
N PRO A 99 -29.81 0.12 -3.94
CA PRO A 99 -28.58 -0.65 -4.12
C PRO A 99 -27.59 -0.07 -5.15
N THR A 100 -28.06 0.75 -6.10
CA THR A 100 -27.28 1.08 -7.31
C THR A 100 -26.07 1.97 -7.03
N ILE A 101 -26.24 3.08 -6.31
CA ILE A 101 -25.12 3.99 -5.98
C ILE A 101 -24.12 3.27 -5.06
N ALA A 102 -24.62 2.59 -4.03
CA ALA A 102 -23.80 1.81 -3.10
C ALA A 102 -22.96 0.75 -3.83
N GLY A 103 -23.56 0.01 -4.76
CA GLY A 103 -22.85 -0.97 -5.58
C GLY A 103 -21.70 -0.35 -6.37
N LYS A 104 -21.96 0.78 -7.04
CA LYS A 104 -20.93 1.51 -7.79
C LYS A 104 -19.81 2.03 -6.88
N VAL A 105 -20.17 2.67 -5.76
CA VAL A 105 -19.18 3.22 -4.81
C VAL A 105 -18.31 2.12 -4.22
N VAL A 106 -18.89 1.00 -3.77
CA VAL A 106 -18.12 -0.09 -3.18
C VAL A 106 -17.27 -0.82 -4.22
N SER A 107 -17.74 -0.98 -5.44
CA SER A 107 -17.02 -1.74 -6.49
C SER A 107 -15.87 -0.97 -7.14
N ASN A 108 -15.87 0.37 -7.06
CA ASN A 108 -14.81 1.22 -7.61
C ASN A 108 -13.85 1.77 -6.54
N ALA A 109 -14.03 1.38 -5.28
CA ALA A 109 -13.08 1.71 -4.22
C ALA A 109 -11.75 0.94 -4.41
N PRO A 110 -10.62 1.45 -3.89
CA PRO A 110 -10.49 2.63 -3.02
C PRO A 110 -10.47 3.97 -3.78
N TYR A 111 -10.73 5.05 -3.03
CA TYR A 111 -10.63 6.44 -3.46
C TYR A 111 -9.52 7.16 -2.68
N ASP A 112 -8.99 8.25 -3.24
CA ASP A 112 -7.98 9.10 -2.60
C ASP A 112 -8.65 10.32 -1.93
N SER A 113 -9.72 10.84 -2.54
CA SER A 113 -10.54 11.92 -2.02
C SER A 113 -12.02 11.52 -1.93
N ILE A 114 -12.80 12.25 -1.13
CA ILE A 114 -14.24 12.01 -1.02
C ILE A 114 -14.93 12.39 -2.35
N GLU A 115 -14.43 13.42 -3.02
CA GLU A 115 -14.98 13.96 -4.26
C GLU A 115 -14.86 12.96 -5.43
N ASP A 116 -13.87 12.06 -5.40
CA ASP A 116 -13.63 11.06 -6.46
C ASP A 116 -14.84 10.14 -6.70
N ILE A 117 -15.72 9.98 -5.70
CA ILE A 117 -16.96 9.18 -5.86
C ILE A 117 -17.91 9.78 -6.92
N LEU A 118 -17.75 11.05 -7.27
CA LEU A 118 -18.54 11.75 -8.28
C LEU A 118 -18.06 11.48 -9.72
N ASP A 119 -16.89 10.86 -9.86
CA ASP A 119 -16.22 10.57 -11.13
C ASP A 119 -16.21 9.06 -11.44
N ILE A 120 -16.98 8.27 -10.69
CA ILE A 120 -17.16 6.84 -10.92
C ILE A 120 -17.71 6.59 -12.34
N PRO A 121 -17.10 5.67 -13.11
CA PRO A 121 -17.58 5.35 -14.45
C PRO A 121 -19.03 4.83 -14.43
N GLY A 122 -19.85 5.36 -15.35
CA GLY A 122 -21.25 4.96 -15.51
C GLY A 122 -22.21 5.55 -14.48
N LEU A 123 -21.79 6.53 -13.69
CA LEU A 123 -22.68 7.30 -12.82
C LEU A 123 -23.66 8.15 -13.67
N ARG A 124 -24.96 8.06 -13.39
CA ARG A 124 -25.98 8.90 -14.04
C ARG A 124 -26.02 10.27 -13.37
N GLU A 125 -26.45 11.32 -14.08
CA GLU A 125 -26.61 12.67 -13.50
C GLU A 125 -27.47 12.68 -12.22
N VAL A 126 -28.57 11.92 -12.22
CA VAL A 126 -29.42 11.79 -11.02
C VAL A 126 -28.68 11.12 -9.86
N GLU A 127 -27.76 10.20 -10.13
CA GLU A 127 -26.95 9.55 -9.10
C GLU A 127 -25.87 10.50 -8.57
N LYS A 128 -25.26 11.31 -9.45
CA LYS A 128 -24.30 12.35 -9.08
C LYS A 128 -24.94 13.42 -8.18
N ASP A 129 -26.12 13.92 -8.55
CA ASP A 129 -26.91 14.84 -7.72
C ASP A 129 -27.22 14.24 -6.33
N ARG A 130 -27.54 12.94 -6.27
CA ARG A 130 -27.81 12.26 -5.00
C ARG A 130 -26.56 12.15 -4.14
N LEU A 131 -25.40 11.83 -4.71
CA LEU A 131 -24.13 11.79 -3.98
C LEU A 131 -23.76 13.19 -3.45
N GLN A 132 -23.84 14.23 -4.29
CA GLN A 132 -23.54 15.61 -3.90
C GLN A 132 -24.42 16.10 -2.74
N LYS A 133 -25.71 15.77 -2.75
CA LYS A 133 -26.64 16.13 -1.66
C LYS A 133 -26.39 15.42 -0.33
N ASN A 134 -25.56 14.38 -0.34
CA ASN A 134 -25.26 13.56 0.83
C ASN A 134 -23.73 13.55 1.09
N MET A 135 -22.99 14.59 0.70
CA MET A 135 -21.53 14.57 0.88
C MET A 135 -21.11 14.60 2.35
N ASP A 136 -21.97 15.15 3.21
CA ASP A 136 -21.76 15.28 4.64
C ASP A 136 -21.76 13.94 5.39
N ILE A 137 -22.43 12.90 4.86
CA ILE A 137 -22.50 11.57 5.48
C ILE A 137 -21.31 10.68 5.12
N PHE A 138 -20.48 11.10 4.16
CA PHE A 138 -19.31 10.35 3.74
C PHE A 138 -18.05 10.80 4.48
N THR A 139 -17.12 9.87 4.57
CA THR A 139 -15.74 10.12 5.01
C THR A 139 -14.82 9.22 4.21
N ILE A 140 -13.52 9.42 4.38
CA ILE A 140 -12.50 8.64 3.72
C ILE A 140 -11.37 8.36 4.69
N SER A 141 -10.82 7.17 4.57
CA SER A 141 -9.56 6.81 5.21
C SER A 141 -8.93 5.64 4.49
N ASP A 142 -7.69 5.33 4.86
CA ASP A 142 -6.97 4.21 4.26
C ASP A 142 -7.74 2.90 4.45
N PRO A 143 -7.77 2.02 3.42
CA PRO A 143 -8.33 0.69 3.54
C PRO A 143 -7.70 -0.11 4.68
N VAL A 144 -8.53 -0.72 5.52
CA VAL A 144 -8.13 -1.57 6.63
C VAL A 144 -8.37 -3.01 6.22
N PRO A 145 -7.33 -3.87 6.13
CA PRO A 145 -7.46 -5.28 5.73
C PRO A 145 -8.60 -6.02 6.43
N ALA A 146 -8.72 -5.85 7.75
CA ALA A 146 -9.75 -6.47 8.59
C ALA A 146 -11.20 -6.06 8.27
N LEU A 147 -11.42 -5.03 7.44
CA LEU A 147 -12.74 -4.56 7.04
C LEU A 147 -13.01 -4.75 5.54
N VAL A 148 -11.96 -4.96 4.74
CA VAL A 148 -12.06 -4.97 3.27
C VAL A 148 -11.80 -6.32 2.64
N GLU A 149 -10.97 -7.15 3.27
CA GLU A 149 -10.69 -8.51 2.80
C GLU A 149 -11.92 -9.42 2.97
N GLY A 150 -11.88 -10.62 2.39
CA GLY A 150 -12.99 -11.58 2.48
C GLY A 150 -14.28 -11.17 1.77
N ALA A 151 -14.27 -10.06 1.01
CA ALA A 151 -15.46 -9.40 0.49
C ALA A 151 -16.44 -8.94 1.59
N ASP A 152 -15.91 -8.64 2.78
CA ASP A 152 -16.69 -8.21 3.95
C ASP A 152 -17.45 -6.91 3.69
N ARG A 153 -16.98 -6.08 2.74
CA ARG A 153 -17.71 -4.90 2.28
C ARG A 153 -19.03 -5.23 1.59
N PHE A 154 -19.17 -6.41 0.99
CA PHE A 154 -20.42 -6.88 0.40
C PHE A 154 -21.24 -7.69 1.40
N ASN A 155 -20.59 -8.55 2.18
CA ASN A 155 -21.22 -9.42 3.16
C ASN A 155 -20.31 -9.60 4.37
N ASN A 156 -20.59 -8.90 5.47
CA ASN A 156 -19.83 -9.00 6.72
C ASN A 156 -20.41 -10.02 7.72
N GLY A 157 -21.28 -10.93 7.27
CA GLY A 157 -21.89 -11.94 8.13
C GLY A 157 -22.94 -11.43 9.13
N VAL A 158 -23.31 -10.14 9.10
CA VAL A 158 -24.28 -9.56 10.04
C VAL A 158 -25.68 -9.54 9.43
N TYR A 159 -26.57 -10.38 9.98
CA TYR A 159 -27.97 -10.51 9.60
C TYR A 159 -28.89 -10.37 10.82
N LYS A 160 -30.21 -10.30 10.59
CA LYS A 160 -31.24 -10.29 11.64
C LYS A 160 -31.91 -11.65 11.75
#